data_AF-A0A6V8DYM7-F1
#
_entry.id   AF-A0A6V8DYM7-F1
#
_cell.length_a   1.000
_cell.length_b   1.000
_cell.length_c   1.000
_cell.angle_alpha   90.00
_cell.angle_beta   90.00
_cell.angle_gamma   90.00
#
_symmetry.space_group_name_H-M   'P 1'
#
loop_
_entity.id
_entity.type
_entity.pdbx_description
1 polymer ?
#
loop_
_entity_poly.entity_id
_entity_poly.type
_entity_poly.pdbx_seq_one_letter_code
_entity_poly.pdbx_strand_id
1 'polypeptide(L)'
;SPNRLAPSDGNNSQHCPDGGTWDDSVEDEDGGLGTCVLTWAVPGTNITDSETITIRFDGNNAGYYDCNRFAHANVEPYLVVWNWQPKHSGIVTLGDNNQCSVDQGGLVVNGSSGVHSASGVAGPVKEDWLVGVAGGEIPWLGTVKLMLSGSGSPGTQYVPGSSFLFLSLVIGGIIFAPIGLEITLKKIMQKSPEMHQAKYEFDHFSEEE
;
A
#
# COMPACT_ATOMS: atom_id res chain seq x y z
N SER A 1 28.44 22.89 -8.20
CA SER A 1 28.58 21.70 -9.07
C SER A 1 28.98 20.48 -8.26
N PRO A 2 28.54 19.28 -8.64
CA PRO A 2 28.84 18.07 -7.87
C PRO A 2 30.31 17.65 -7.97
N ASN A 3 30.86 17.18 -6.86
CA ASN A 3 32.16 16.53 -6.76
C ASN A 3 31.99 15.00 -6.84
N ARG A 4 32.08 14.46 -8.05
CA ARG A 4 31.95 13.02 -8.33
C ARG A 4 33.19 12.20 -7.98
N LEU A 5 34.29 12.85 -7.59
CA LEU A 5 35.52 12.20 -7.17
C LEU A 5 35.54 11.89 -5.67
N ALA A 6 34.54 12.37 -4.92
CA ALA A 6 34.39 12.03 -3.52
C ALA A 6 34.09 10.51 -3.35
N PRO A 7 34.49 9.91 -2.21
CA PRO A 7 34.18 8.51 -1.90
C PRO A 7 32.68 8.23 -1.98
N SER A 8 32.28 7.02 -2.39
CA SER A 8 30.86 6.65 -2.52
C SER A 8 30.06 6.68 -1.21
N ASP A 9 30.75 6.61 -0.07
CA ASP A 9 30.20 6.75 1.28
C ASP A 9 30.37 8.18 1.84
N GLY A 10 30.81 9.11 1.00
CA GLY A 10 30.97 10.52 1.33
C GLY A 10 29.65 11.16 1.75
N ASN A 11 29.73 12.13 2.66
CA ASN A 11 28.56 12.89 3.06
C ASN A 11 28.15 13.92 1.98
N ASN A 12 26.96 14.52 2.15
CA ASN A 12 26.45 15.54 1.22
C ASN A 12 27.44 16.69 1.01
N SER A 13 28.15 17.16 2.03
CA SER A 13 29.10 18.27 1.88
C SER A 13 30.36 17.93 1.08
N GLN A 14 30.73 16.65 0.99
CA GLN A 14 31.86 16.19 0.18
C GLN A 14 31.50 16.11 -1.30
N HIS A 15 30.29 15.64 -1.60
CA HIS A 15 29.75 15.56 -2.95
C HIS A 15 29.18 16.89 -3.45
N CYS A 16 28.62 17.70 -2.55
CA CYS A 16 27.95 18.96 -2.83
C CYS A 16 28.58 20.09 -1.99
N PRO A 17 29.78 20.57 -2.37
CA PRO A 17 30.51 21.59 -1.63
C PRO A 17 29.78 22.94 -1.60
N ASP A 18 28.95 23.21 -2.61
CA ASP A 18 28.12 24.41 -2.72
C ASP A 18 26.76 24.29 -2.00
N GLY A 19 26.52 23.17 -1.31
CA GLY A 19 25.27 22.86 -0.64
C GLY A 19 24.35 21.93 -1.45
N GLY A 20 23.30 21.44 -0.79
CA GLY A 20 22.35 20.46 -1.32
C GLY A 20 22.59 19.03 -0.86
N THR A 21 21.73 18.13 -1.33
CA THR A 21 21.80 16.69 -1.10
C THR A 21 22.35 16.01 -2.35
N TRP A 22 23.30 15.09 -2.16
CA TRP A 22 23.81 14.26 -3.25
C TRP A 22 22.82 13.16 -3.62
N ASP A 23 22.39 13.13 -4.89
CA ASP A 23 21.62 12.02 -5.48
C ASP A 23 22.46 11.42 -6.60
N ASP A 24 22.89 10.17 -6.43
CA ASP A 24 23.78 9.45 -7.34
C ASP A 24 23.09 8.93 -8.61
N SER A 25 21.76 8.99 -8.66
CA SER A 25 20.95 8.36 -9.69
C SER A 25 20.38 9.31 -10.73
N VAL A 26 20.48 10.61 -10.49
CA VAL A 26 19.95 11.64 -11.39
C VAL A 26 21.08 12.21 -12.23
N GLU A 27 20.84 12.37 -13.53
CA GLU A 27 21.77 12.98 -14.48
C GLU A 27 21.83 14.50 -14.26
N ASP A 28 23.05 15.05 -14.18
CA ASP A 28 23.30 16.48 -14.06
C ASP A 28 23.30 17.17 -15.44
N GLU A 29 23.38 18.50 -15.49
CA GLU A 29 23.36 19.27 -16.74
C GLU A 29 24.47 18.90 -17.75
N ASP A 30 25.58 18.32 -17.26
CA ASP A 30 26.72 17.89 -18.07
C ASP A 30 26.57 16.46 -18.64
N GLY A 31 25.44 15.80 -18.37
CA GLY A 31 25.16 14.42 -18.78
C GLY A 31 25.83 13.36 -17.89
N GLY A 32 26.51 13.77 -16.82
CA GLY A 32 27.08 12.87 -15.84
C GLY A 32 26.04 12.43 -14.81
N LEU A 33 26.04 11.13 -14.45
CA LEU A 33 25.25 10.67 -13.32
C LEU A 33 25.73 11.29 -12.00
N GLY A 34 24.76 11.63 -11.17
CA GLY A 34 24.96 12.23 -9.88
C GLY A 34 24.89 13.75 -9.91
N THR A 35 23.94 14.31 -9.15
CA THR A 35 23.68 15.75 -9.05
C THR A 35 23.46 16.19 -7.60
N CYS A 36 23.55 17.50 -7.37
CA CYS A 36 23.29 18.13 -6.09
C CYS A 36 21.89 18.74 -6.08
N VAL A 37 20.98 18.09 -5.39
CA VAL A 37 19.59 18.57 -5.23
C VAL A 37 19.56 19.64 -4.16
N LEU A 38 19.24 20.87 -4.55
CA LEU A 38 19.18 22.02 -3.64
C LEU A 38 17.87 22.03 -2.85
N THR A 39 16.76 21.74 -3.52
CA THR A 39 15.43 21.95 -2.97
C THR A 39 14.46 20.85 -3.36
N TRP A 40 13.48 20.63 -2.51
CA TRP A 40 12.45 19.61 -2.65
C TRP A 40 11.06 20.24 -2.75
N ALA A 41 10.19 19.55 -3.49
CA ALA A 41 8.77 19.83 -3.52
C ALA A 41 8.00 18.55 -3.16
N VAL A 42 6.90 18.70 -2.43
CA VAL A 42 6.05 17.56 -2.04
C VAL A 42 4.67 17.73 -2.68
N PRO A 43 4.37 16.96 -3.73
CA PRO A 43 3.06 17.00 -4.39
C PRO A 43 1.90 16.81 -3.41
N GLY A 44 0.84 17.59 -3.58
CA GLY A 44 -0.33 17.55 -2.70
C GLY A 44 -0.16 18.33 -1.38
N THR A 45 0.97 19.00 -1.16
CA THR A 45 1.18 19.93 -0.04
C THR A 45 1.52 21.33 -0.55
N ASN A 46 1.76 22.28 0.35
CA ASN A 46 2.26 23.63 0.03
C ASN A 46 3.79 23.74 0.05
N ILE A 47 4.52 22.62 0.17
CA ILE A 47 5.97 22.61 0.22
C ILE A 47 6.52 22.60 -1.20
N THR A 48 7.16 23.70 -1.57
CA THR A 48 7.87 23.90 -2.83
C THR A 48 9.16 24.63 -2.54
N ASP A 49 10.23 24.31 -3.27
CA ASP A 49 11.51 25.02 -3.19
C ASP A 49 12.11 25.05 -1.75
N SER A 50 12.06 23.90 -1.06
CA SER A 50 12.48 23.80 0.34
C SER A 50 13.65 22.82 0.52
N GLU A 51 14.69 23.22 1.26
CA GLU A 51 15.84 22.35 1.56
C GLU A 51 15.47 21.18 2.49
N THR A 52 14.53 21.40 3.41
CA THR A 52 13.99 20.37 4.31
C THR A 52 12.46 20.31 4.24
N ILE A 53 11.93 19.15 4.58
CA ILE A 53 10.51 18.83 4.47
C ILE A 53 9.93 18.70 5.88
N THR A 54 8.86 19.44 6.14
CA THR A 54 8.05 19.28 7.35
C THR A 54 6.59 19.17 6.95
N ILE A 55 5.98 18.00 7.21
CA ILE A 55 4.59 17.71 6.87
C ILE A 55 3.85 17.32 8.14
N ARG A 56 2.71 17.96 8.37
CA ARG A 56 1.79 17.64 9.46
C ARG A 56 0.57 16.95 8.88
N PHE A 57 0.27 15.74 9.35
CA PHE A 57 -0.92 15.00 8.94
C PHE A 57 -2.10 15.33 9.87
N ASP A 58 -2.40 16.62 10.02
CA ASP A 58 -3.43 17.17 10.89
C ASP A 58 -4.78 17.38 10.16
N GLY A 59 -4.85 17.00 8.87
CA GLY A 59 -6.00 17.23 8.00
C GLY A 59 -5.94 18.55 7.23
N ASN A 60 -4.92 19.40 7.46
CA ASN A 60 -4.69 20.63 6.70
C ASN A 60 -3.52 20.42 5.72
N ASN A 61 -3.74 20.72 4.44
CA ASN A 61 -2.79 20.51 3.33
C ASN A 61 -2.44 19.04 3.05
N ALA A 62 -2.12 18.25 4.06
CA ALA A 62 -2.00 16.79 3.98
C ALA A 62 -3.22 16.10 4.60
N GLY A 63 -3.40 14.81 4.32
CA GLY A 63 -4.45 14.02 4.95
C GLY A 63 -4.30 13.93 6.48
N TYR A 64 -5.36 13.57 7.19
CA TYR A 64 -5.29 13.31 8.63
C TYR A 64 -4.81 11.88 8.90
N TYR A 65 -3.80 11.72 9.76
CA TYR A 65 -3.30 10.42 10.22
C TYR A 65 -3.22 10.41 11.74
N ASP A 66 -4.12 9.67 12.39
CA ASP A 66 -4.16 9.55 13.84
C ASP A 66 -3.20 8.47 14.35
N CYS A 67 -2.30 8.85 15.25
CA CYS A 67 -1.36 7.93 15.88
C CYS A 67 -1.99 7.09 16.99
N ASN A 68 -3.23 7.39 17.41
CA ASN A 68 -3.93 6.75 18.52
C ASN A 68 -3.07 6.66 19.81
N ARG A 69 -2.27 7.68 20.08
CA ARG A 69 -1.36 7.76 21.24
C ARG A 69 -1.80 8.83 22.22
N PHE A 70 -1.59 8.59 23.51
CA PHE A 70 -1.80 9.61 24.54
C PHE A 70 -0.75 10.71 24.37
N ALA A 71 -1.17 11.92 24.01
CA ALA A 71 -0.28 13.07 23.85
C ALA A 71 0.33 13.44 25.22
N HIS A 72 1.55 12.98 25.49
CA HIS A 72 2.37 13.40 26.61
C HIS A 72 3.68 14.01 26.08
N ALA A 73 4.07 15.17 26.62
CA ALA A 73 5.35 15.84 26.39
C ALA A 73 5.69 16.25 24.93
N ASN A 74 4.96 17.22 24.36
CA ASN A 74 5.26 17.84 23.05
C ASN A 74 5.28 16.87 21.85
N VAL A 75 4.50 15.81 21.93
CA VAL A 75 4.33 14.85 20.82
C VAL A 75 2.92 14.99 20.28
N GLU A 76 2.79 15.34 19.00
CA GLU A 76 1.51 15.51 18.33
C GLU A 76 0.70 14.20 18.31
N PRO A 77 -0.65 14.24 18.40
CA PRO A 77 -1.48 13.05 18.31
C PRO A 77 -1.55 12.47 16.88
N TYR A 78 -1.03 13.20 15.90
CA TYR A 78 -1.00 12.83 14.49
C TYR A 78 0.43 12.66 13.98
N LEU A 79 0.57 12.06 12.79
CA LEU A 79 1.85 11.84 12.15
C LEU A 79 2.51 13.18 11.75
N VAL A 80 3.80 13.33 12.07
CA VAL A 80 4.58 14.50 11.69
C VAL A 80 5.89 14.05 11.07
N VAL A 81 6.08 14.37 9.79
CA VAL A 81 7.39 14.37 9.15
C VAL A 81 8.06 15.69 9.54
N TRP A 82 9.23 15.64 10.17
CA TRP A 82 9.84 16.83 10.78
C TRP A 82 11.26 17.06 10.28
N ASN A 83 11.49 18.25 9.72
CA ASN A 83 12.80 18.75 9.29
C ASN A 83 13.65 17.70 8.55
N TRP A 84 13.00 16.97 7.66
CA TRP A 84 13.61 15.85 6.96
C TRP A 84 14.26 16.32 5.66
N GLN A 85 15.52 15.94 5.44
CA GLN A 85 16.21 16.14 4.16
C GLN A 85 16.31 14.78 3.43
N PRO A 86 15.55 14.57 2.34
CA PRO A 86 15.63 13.34 1.56
C PRO A 86 17.02 13.14 0.96
N LYS A 87 17.41 11.88 0.80
CA LYS A 87 18.63 11.50 0.04
C LYS A 87 18.42 11.54 -1.47
N HIS A 88 17.21 11.25 -1.91
CA HIS A 88 16.80 11.21 -3.30
C HIS A 88 15.27 11.39 -3.38
N SER A 89 14.76 11.64 -4.59
CA SER A 89 13.31 11.70 -4.81
C SER A 89 12.65 10.33 -4.62
N GLY A 90 11.40 10.32 -4.17
CA GLY A 90 10.65 9.07 -3.98
C GLY A 90 9.45 9.21 -3.04
N ILE A 91 8.86 8.06 -2.73
CA ILE A 91 7.65 7.91 -1.94
C ILE A 91 8.02 7.52 -0.50
N VAL A 92 7.44 8.23 0.47
CA VAL A 92 7.50 7.85 1.88
C VAL A 92 6.44 6.77 2.13
N THR A 93 6.86 5.65 2.69
CA THR A 93 5.97 4.52 2.96
C THR A 93 5.78 4.34 4.45
N LEU A 94 4.54 4.12 4.81
CA LEU A 94 4.09 4.02 6.19
C LEU A 94 4.07 2.57 6.65
N GLY A 95 3.80 1.62 5.76
CA GLY A 95 3.43 0.25 6.13
C GLY A 95 2.02 0.16 6.73
N ASP A 96 1.53 -1.05 6.95
CA ASP A 96 0.29 -1.32 7.66
C ASP A 96 0.51 -1.34 9.18
N ASN A 97 -0.49 -0.86 9.94
CA ASN A 97 -0.49 -0.89 11.41
C ASN A 97 0.79 -0.32 12.08
N ASN A 98 1.25 0.82 11.57
CA ASN A 98 2.59 1.32 11.87
C ASN A 98 2.71 2.20 13.13
N GLN A 99 1.59 2.52 13.81
CA GLN A 99 1.55 3.35 15.03
C GLN A 99 2.34 4.68 14.93
N CYS A 100 2.29 5.35 13.76
CA CYS A 100 3.08 6.55 13.44
C CYS A 100 4.60 6.33 13.36
N SER A 101 5.04 5.09 13.19
CA SER A 101 6.35 4.79 12.60
C SER A 101 6.24 4.82 11.09
N VAL A 102 7.27 5.29 10.41
CA VAL A 102 7.41 5.20 8.95
C VAL A 102 8.54 4.25 8.62
N ASP A 103 8.54 3.64 7.43
CA ASP A 103 9.58 2.68 7.06
C ASP A 103 10.96 3.32 6.96
N GLN A 104 11.01 4.63 6.73
CA GLN A 104 12.24 5.42 6.64
C GLN A 104 12.84 5.82 8.00
N GLY A 105 12.16 5.48 9.09
CA GLY A 105 12.66 5.59 10.46
C GLY A 105 12.84 7.00 11.00
N GLY A 106 13.69 7.09 12.03
CA GLY A 106 13.84 8.26 12.91
C GLY A 106 14.27 9.56 12.24
N LEU A 107 14.87 9.48 11.05
CA LEU A 107 15.28 10.65 10.27
C LEU A 107 14.10 11.37 9.62
N VAL A 108 12.98 10.67 9.43
CA VAL A 108 11.75 11.21 8.83
C VAL A 108 10.74 11.55 9.91
N VAL A 109 10.54 10.64 10.87
CA VAL A 109 9.60 10.81 11.99
C VAL A 109 10.30 10.50 13.30
N ASN A 110 10.31 11.46 14.22
CA ASN A 110 10.96 11.29 15.51
C ASN A 110 10.36 10.10 16.29
N GLY A 111 11.21 9.22 16.81
CA GLY A 111 10.80 8.00 17.52
C GLY A 111 10.38 6.84 16.62
N SER A 112 10.45 6.98 15.30
CA SER A 112 10.23 5.87 14.37
C SER A 112 11.46 4.97 14.29
N SER A 113 11.26 3.65 14.40
CA SER A 113 12.34 2.67 14.26
C SER A 113 12.78 2.52 12.80
N GLY A 114 11.82 2.56 11.87
CA GLY A 114 12.07 2.28 10.46
C GLY A 114 12.26 0.79 10.15
N VAL A 115 12.33 0.49 8.87
CA VAL A 115 12.65 -0.83 8.33
C VAL A 115 14.15 -0.90 8.09
N HIS A 116 14.80 -1.88 8.71
CA HIS A 116 16.25 -2.04 8.65
C HIS A 116 16.64 -3.17 7.70
N SER A 117 17.66 -2.93 6.89
CA SER A 117 18.39 -3.91 6.10
C SER A 117 19.86 -3.92 6.52
N ALA A 118 20.66 -4.84 5.97
CA ALA A 118 22.11 -4.85 6.13
C ALA A 118 22.78 -3.52 5.69
N SER A 119 22.11 -2.75 4.81
CA SER A 119 22.54 -1.44 4.33
C SER A 119 22.05 -0.25 5.18
N GLY A 120 21.35 -0.49 6.30
CA GLY A 120 20.78 0.55 7.15
C GLY A 120 19.26 0.69 7.03
N VAL A 121 18.73 1.84 7.44
CA VAL A 121 17.28 2.14 7.36
C VAL A 121 16.89 2.40 5.91
N ALA A 122 15.71 1.92 5.52
CA ALA A 122 15.15 2.15 4.19
C ALA A 122 15.07 3.65 3.86
N GLY A 123 15.42 4.02 2.63
CA GLY A 123 15.18 5.37 2.10
C GLY A 123 13.76 5.52 1.56
N PRO A 124 13.43 6.69 0.97
CA PRO A 124 12.26 6.83 0.11
C PRO A 124 12.25 5.74 -0.97
N VAL A 125 11.08 5.34 -1.45
CA VAL A 125 10.96 4.39 -2.56
C VAL A 125 11.04 5.19 -3.86
N LYS A 126 12.08 4.96 -4.67
CA LYS A 126 12.20 5.62 -5.98
C LYS A 126 11.12 5.14 -6.94
N GLU A 127 10.77 5.98 -7.91
CA GLU A 127 9.74 5.64 -8.91
C GLU A 127 10.13 4.44 -9.78
N ASP A 128 11.41 4.28 -10.11
CA ASP A 128 11.94 3.13 -10.87
C ASP A 128 11.87 1.81 -10.08
N TRP A 129 11.77 1.87 -8.75
CA TRP A 129 11.58 0.69 -7.90
C TRP A 129 10.12 0.27 -7.80
N LEU A 130 9.18 1.10 -8.26
CA LEU A 130 7.77 0.77 -8.25
C LEU A 130 7.45 -0.28 -9.32
N VAL A 131 7.17 -1.50 -8.86
CA VAL A 131 6.75 -2.60 -9.75
C VAL A 131 5.26 -2.48 -10.12
N GLY A 132 4.45 -1.84 -9.28
CA GLY A 132 3.02 -1.63 -9.53
C GLY A 132 2.26 -1.06 -8.33
N VAL A 133 0.98 -0.79 -8.52
CA VAL A 133 0.05 -0.32 -7.48
C VAL A 133 -0.82 -1.48 -7.01
N ALA A 134 -0.91 -1.70 -5.71
CA ALA A 134 -1.77 -2.74 -5.15
C ALA A 134 -3.25 -2.46 -5.46
N GLY A 135 -3.95 -3.45 -6.02
CA GLY A 135 -5.39 -3.40 -6.25
C GLY A 135 -6.16 -3.83 -4.99
N GLY A 136 -7.47 -3.54 -4.96
CA GLY A 136 -8.33 -4.04 -3.88
C GLY A 136 -8.38 -5.58 -3.91
N GLU A 137 -7.85 -6.21 -2.87
CA GLU A 137 -7.89 -7.66 -2.71
C GLU A 137 -9.02 -8.08 -1.77
N ILE A 138 -9.61 -9.25 -2.01
CA ILE A 138 -10.49 -9.89 -1.03
C ILE A 138 -9.60 -10.47 0.08
N PRO A 139 -9.63 -9.94 1.32
CA PRO A 139 -8.59 -10.24 2.33
C PRO A 139 -8.43 -11.73 2.63
N TRP A 140 -9.54 -12.47 2.60
CA TRP A 140 -9.57 -13.90 2.89
C TRP A 140 -8.84 -14.73 1.82
N LEU A 141 -8.92 -14.36 0.55
CA LEU A 141 -8.26 -15.09 -0.54
C LEU A 141 -6.73 -14.94 -0.48
N GLY A 142 -6.23 -13.80 0.02
CA GLY A 142 -4.80 -13.59 0.30
C GLY A 142 -4.23 -14.62 1.29
N THR A 143 -5.06 -15.19 2.17
CA THR A 143 -4.65 -16.27 3.08
C THR A 143 -4.17 -17.50 2.33
N VAL A 144 -4.81 -17.86 1.20
CA VAL A 144 -4.39 -19.01 0.38
C VAL A 144 -3.01 -18.76 -0.22
N LYS A 145 -2.74 -17.54 -0.67
CA LYS A 145 -1.42 -17.13 -1.17
C LYS A 145 -0.34 -17.26 -0.09
N LEU A 146 -0.66 -16.88 1.15
CA LEU A 146 0.24 -17.04 2.30
C LEU A 146 0.38 -18.51 2.74
N MET A 147 -0.64 -19.36 2.57
CA MET A 147 -0.53 -20.80 2.83
C MET A 147 0.42 -21.50 1.86
N LEU A 148 0.48 -21.02 0.61
CA LEU A 148 1.30 -21.59 -0.46
C LEU A 148 2.68 -20.94 -0.57
N SER A 149 3.03 -20.00 0.32
CA SER A 149 4.34 -19.36 0.29
C SER A 149 5.44 -20.32 0.73
N GLY A 150 6.61 -20.22 0.09
CA GLY A 150 7.74 -21.12 0.32
C GLY A 150 8.41 -20.93 1.69
N SER A 151 9.44 -21.74 1.96
CA SER A 151 10.16 -21.84 3.24
C SER A 151 10.80 -20.54 3.77
N GLY A 152 10.86 -19.47 2.98
CA GLY A 152 11.36 -18.15 3.40
C GLY A 152 10.28 -17.15 3.79
N SER A 153 9.00 -17.54 3.80
CA SER A 153 7.88 -16.67 4.14
C SER A 153 7.36 -16.95 5.55
N PRO A 154 6.90 -15.93 6.28
CA PRO A 154 6.19 -16.14 7.54
C PRO A 154 4.88 -16.91 7.38
N GLY A 155 4.42 -17.14 6.15
CA GLY A 155 3.24 -17.93 5.84
C GLY A 155 1.99 -17.36 6.50
N THR A 156 1.17 -18.23 7.10
CA THR A 156 -0.07 -17.82 7.76
C THR A 156 0.05 -17.48 9.24
N GLN A 157 1.26 -17.36 9.80
CA GLN A 157 1.44 -17.26 11.25
C GLN A 157 0.78 -16.02 11.87
N TYR A 158 0.64 -14.93 11.10
CA TYR A 158 0.02 -13.68 11.52
C TYR A 158 -1.39 -13.48 10.97
N VAL A 159 -1.96 -14.50 10.31
CA VAL A 159 -3.30 -14.41 9.76
C VAL A 159 -4.32 -14.66 10.88
N PRO A 160 -5.23 -13.71 11.18
CA PRO A 160 -6.21 -13.89 12.24
C PRO A 160 -7.19 -15.02 11.91
N GLY A 161 -7.66 -15.72 12.96
CA GLY A 161 -8.56 -16.88 12.82
C GLY A 161 -9.86 -16.59 12.06
N SER A 162 -10.37 -15.35 12.15
CA SER A 162 -11.52 -14.90 11.38
C SER A 162 -11.28 -15.01 9.87
N SER A 163 -10.07 -14.72 9.38
CA SER A 163 -9.74 -14.80 7.96
C SER A 163 -9.98 -16.18 7.37
N PHE A 164 -9.69 -17.24 8.14
CA PHE A 164 -9.94 -18.62 7.72
C PHE A 164 -11.43 -18.97 7.70
N LEU A 165 -12.20 -18.47 8.68
CA LEU A 165 -13.66 -18.69 8.70
C LEU A 165 -14.32 -18.09 7.47
N PHE A 166 -13.99 -16.83 7.17
CA PHE A 166 -14.56 -16.15 6.02
C PHE A 166 -14.02 -16.67 4.69
N LEU A 167 -12.76 -17.11 4.62
CA LEU A 167 -12.25 -17.86 3.46
C LEU A 167 -13.10 -19.11 3.20
N SER A 168 -13.38 -19.89 4.25
CA SER A 168 -14.24 -21.07 4.16
C SER A 168 -15.66 -20.71 3.69
N LEU A 169 -16.24 -19.63 4.21
CA LEU A 169 -17.54 -19.13 3.76
C LEU A 169 -17.55 -18.70 2.30
N VAL A 170 -16.49 -18.04 1.82
CA VAL A 170 -16.36 -17.64 0.41
C VAL A 170 -16.25 -18.87 -0.49
N ILE A 171 -15.39 -19.84 -0.13
CA ILE A 171 -15.23 -21.09 -0.89
C ILE A 171 -16.54 -21.87 -0.92
N GLY A 172 -17.17 -22.05 0.25
CA GLY A 172 -18.46 -22.71 0.35
C GLY A 172 -19.53 -21.98 -0.46
N GLY A 173 -19.57 -20.65 -0.37
CA GLY A 173 -20.46 -19.80 -1.15
C GLY A 173 -20.30 -20.02 -2.66
N ILE A 174 -19.07 -20.04 -3.17
CA ILE A 174 -18.80 -20.28 -4.61
C ILE A 174 -19.27 -21.67 -5.04
N ILE A 175 -19.06 -22.69 -4.22
CA ILE A 175 -19.45 -24.08 -4.52
C ILE A 175 -20.98 -24.26 -4.46
N PHE A 176 -21.65 -23.69 -3.46
CA PHE A 176 -23.08 -23.88 -3.23
C PHE A 176 -23.97 -22.85 -3.95
N ALA A 177 -23.44 -21.70 -4.35
CA ALA A 177 -24.16 -20.69 -5.12
C ALA A 177 -24.87 -21.23 -6.37
N PRO A 178 -24.23 -22.02 -7.26
CA PRO A 178 -24.92 -22.54 -8.44
C PRO A 178 -26.10 -23.45 -8.07
N ILE A 179 -25.94 -24.31 -7.06
CA ILE A 179 -27.00 -25.20 -6.58
C ILE A 179 -28.17 -24.39 -6.00
N GLY A 180 -27.87 -23.39 -5.17
CA GLY A 180 -28.88 -22.51 -4.60
C GLY A 180 -29.62 -21.70 -5.67
N LEU A 181 -28.89 -21.21 -6.68
CA LEU A 181 -29.43 -20.46 -7.79
C LEU A 181 -30.35 -21.33 -8.65
N GLU A 182 -29.96 -22.57 -8.95
CA GLU A 182 -30.82 -23.52 -9.67
C GLU A 182 -32.11 -23.84 -8.92
N ILE A 183 -32.04 -24.12 -7.62
CA ILE A 183 -33.24 -24.42 -6.81
C ILE A 183 -34.18 -23.21 -6.78
N THR A 184 -33.62 -22.02 -6.65
CA THR A 184 -34.39 -20.76 -6.61
C THR A 184 -35.04 -20.49 -7.96
N LEU A 185 -34.29 -20.59 -9.06
CA LEU A 185 -34.83 -20.42 -10.41
C LEU A 185 -35.88 -21.46 -10.74
N LYS A 186 -35.67 -22.73 -10.39
CA LYS A 186 -36.68 -23.80 -10.59
C LYS A 186 -37.98 -23.49 -9.83
N LYS A 187 -37.89 -23.04 -8.57
CA LYS A 187 -39.07 -22.64 -7.79
C LYS A 187 -39.81 -21.46 -8.41
N ILE A 188 -39.09 -20.49 -8.95
CA ILE A 188 -39.69 -19.32 -9.60
C ILE A 188 -40.36 -19.73 -10.92
N MET A 189 -39.66 -20.50 -11.76
CA MET A 189 -40.18 -21.00 -13.03
C MET A 189 -41.40 -21.90 -12.85
N GLN A 190 -41.42 -22.78 -11.85
CA GLN A 190 -42.57 -23.64 -11.55
C GLN A 190 -43.81 -22.85 -11.12
N LYS A 191 -43.64 -21.64 -10.57
CA LYS A 191 -44.75 -20.74 -10.23
C LYS A 191 -45.15 -19.82 -11.38
N SER A 192 -44.50 -19.90 -12.54
CA SER A 192 -44.83 -19.07 -13.68
C SER A 192 -46.13 -19.55 -14.36
N PRO A 193 -47.00 -18.63 -14.81
CA PRO A 193 -48.27 -18.99 -15.46
C PRO A 193 -48.05 -19.74 -16.79
N GLU A 194 -46.96 -19.43 -17.50
CA GLU A 194 -46.52 -20.12 -18.73
C GLU A 194 -46.35 -21.64 -18.50
N MET A 195 -45.73 -22.04 -17.38
CA MET A 195 -45.52 -23.44 -17.04
C MET A 195 -46.82 -24.16 -16.69
N HIS A 196 -47.77 -23.46 -16.07
CA HIS A 196 -49.10 -24.02 -15.81
C HIS A 196 -49.85 -24.26 -17.11
N GLN A 197 -49.84 -23.29 -18.03
CA GLN A 197 -50.52 -23.41 -19.31
C GLN A 197 -49.92 -24.53 -20.18
N ALA A 198 -48.60 -24.63 -20.26
CA ALA A 198 -47.93 -25.73 -20.97
C ALA A 198 -48.30 -27.12 -20.42
N LYS A 199 -48.54 -27.22 -19.11
CA LYS A 199 -48.96 -28.47 -18.48
C LYS A 199 -50.41 -28.82 -18.80
N TYR A 200 -51.32 -27.83 -18.80
CA TYR A 200 -52.70 -28.01 -19.24
C TYR A 200 -52.78 -28.45 -20.71
N GLU A 201 -51.98 -27.83 -21.59
CA GLU A 201 -51.93 -28.21 -23.01
C GLU A 201 -51.42 -29.64 -23.17
N PHE A 202 -50.34 -30.02 -22.46
CA PHE A 202 -49.80 -31.39 -22.49
C PHE A 202 -50.80 -32.45 -22.01
N ASP A 203 -51.44 -32.23 -20.86
CA ASP A 203 -52.41 -33.17 -20.30
C ASP A 203 -53.61 -33.33 -21.26
N HIS A 204 -54.08 -32.23 -21.86
CA HIS A 204 -55.19 -32.26 -22.82
C HIS A 204 -54.85 -33.06 -24.08
N PHE A 205 -53.65 -32.87 -24.66
CA PHE A 205 -53.19 -33.68 -25.79
C PHE A 205 -53.08 -35.17 -25.45
N SER A 206 -52.67 -35.51 -24.22
CA SER A 206 -52.53 -36.91 -23.79
C SER A 206 -53.87 -37.64 -23.58
N GLU A 207 -54.95 -36.91 -23.37
CA GLU A 207 -56.30 -37.47 -23.26
C GLU A 207 -56.98 -37.63 -24.63
N GLU A 208 -56.51 -36.91 -25.65
CA GLU A 208 -57.03 -36.99 -27.03
C GLU A 208 -56.39 -38.12 -27.88
N GLU A 209 -55.30 -38.74 -27.40
CA GLU A 209 -54.60 -39.87 -28.04
C GLU A 209 -54.98 -41.24 -27.44
#